data_AF-A0AAU6Q3T3-F1
#
_entry.id   AF-A0AAU6Q3T3-F1
#
_cell.length_a   1.000
_cell.length_b   1.000
_cell.length_c   1.000
_cell.angle_alpha   90.00
_cell.angle_beta   90.00
_cell.angle_gamma   90.00
#
_symmetry.space_group_name_H-M   'P 1'
#
loop_
_entity.id
_entity.type
_entity.pdbx_description
1 polymer ?
#
loop_
_entity_poly.entity_id
_entity_poly.type
_entity_poly.pdbx_seq_one_letter_code
_entity_poly.pdbx_strand_id
1 'polypeptide(L)'
;MTTAVALRERVEAVLLPFLGTYTLPSGDSVPALWLGDPPEGTTVSGLECLISPNPRRDTVEAFQYLGAPLAYPIRLVNNAAEADALDIAVNVLAAHFWPFWDDPVLLQATADIPEQTTLSLLYDPTQFSPEETP
;
A
#
# COMPACT_ATOMS: atom_id res chain seq x y z
N MET A 1 -2.59 18.42 -3.96
CA MET A 1 -2.55 16.95 -3.81
C MET A 1 -1.26 16.60 -3.09
N THR A 2 -1.31 15.83 -2.00
CA THR A 2 -0.09 15.43 -1.28
C THR A 2 0.55 14.23 -1.99
N THR A 3 1.86 14.01 -1.82
CA THR A 3 2.58 12.86 -2.40
C THR A 3 1.96 11.52 -1.97
N ALA A 4 1.46 11.42 -0.74
CA ALA A 4 0.78 10.23 -0.24
C ALA A 4 -0.52 9.92 -1.02
N VAL A 5 -1.29 10.95 -1.39
CA VAL A 5 -2.51 10.78 -2.21
C VAL A 5 -2.15 10.31 -3.62
N ALA A 6 -1.11 10.86 -4.23
CA ALA A 6 -0.64 10.42 -5.54
C ALA A 6 -0.14 8.96 -5.52
N LEU A 7 0.59 8.57 -4.47
CA LEU A 7 0.98 7.17 -4.27
C LEU A 7 -0.27 6.28 -4.13
N ARG A 8 -1.24 6.67 -3.30
CA ARG A 8 -2.47 5.91 -3.09
C ARG A 8 -3.20 5.67 -4.41
N GLU A 9 -3.39 6.71 -5.23
CA GLU A 9 -4.04 6.58 -6.54
C GLU A 9 -3.28 5.62 -7.46
N ARG A 10 -1.94 5.64 -7.43
CA ARG A 10 -1.13 4.71 -8.21
C ARG A 10 -1.24 3.28 -7.69
N VAL A 11 -1.20 3.08 -6.37
CA VAL A 11 -1.41 1.78 -5.74
C VAL A 11 -2.82 1.25 -6.05
N GLU A 12 -3.82 2.12 -6.00
CA GLU A 12 -5.19 1.80 -6.39
C GLU A 12 -5.24 1.30 -7.83
N ALA A 13 -4.67 2.05 -8.78
CA ALA A 13 -4.69 1.67 -10.19
C ALA A 13 -4.07 0.29 -10.47
N VAL A 14 -3.00 -0.09 -9.74
CA VAL A 14 -2.33 -1.38 -9.95
C VAL A 14 -2.98 -2.53 -9.17
N LEU A 15 -3.51 -2.27 -7.98
CA LEU A 15 -4.10 -3.31 -7.12
C LEU A 15 -5.62 -3.44 -7.29
N LEU A 16 -6.31 -2.51 -7.95
CA LEU A 16 -7.79 -2.51 -8.07
C LEU A 16 -8.40 -3.88 -8.41
N PRO A 17 -7.84 -4.69 -9.33
CA PRO A 17 -8.41 -6.00 -9.67
C PRO A 17 -8.34 -7.04 -8.53
N PHE A 18 -7.47 -6.82 -7.55
CA PHE A 18 -7.17 -7.73 -6.44
C PHE A 18 -7.70 -7.22 -5.11
N LEU A 19 -8.00 -5.93 -5.01
CA LEU A 19 -8.51 -5.34 -3.78
C LEU A 19 -9.86 -5.95 -3.40
N GLY A 20 -10.00 -6.19 -2.11
CA GLY A 20 -11.26 -6.45 -1.47
C GLY A 20 -12.13 -5.20 -1.40
N THR A 21 -13.13 -5.23 -0.53
CA THR A 21 -14.10 -4.15 -0.35
C THR A 21 -14.16 -3.73 1.12
N TYR A 22 -14.14 -2.42 1.36
CA TYR A 22 -14.60 -1.83 2.60
C TYR A 22 -16.09 -1.53 2.53
N THR A 23 -16.80 -1.82 3.61
CA THR A 23 -18.12 -1.25 3.89
C THR A 23 -17.94 -0.18 4.95
N LEU A 24 -18.14 1.08 4.56
CA LEU A 24 -17.98 2.24 5.42
C LEU A 24 -19.15 2.33 6.44
N PRO A 25 -19.00 3.10 7.53
CA PRO A 25 -20.07 3.29 8.52
C PRO A 25 -21.35 3.90 7.94
N SER A 26 -21.25 4.63 6.82
CA SER A 26 -22.40 5.14 6.06
C SER A 26 -23.17 4.05 5.29
N GLY A 27 -22.60 2.85 5.17
CA GLY A 27 -23.09 1.76 4.32
C GLY A 27 -22.51 1.74 2.91
N ASP A 28 -21.69 2.73 2.53
CA ASP A 28 -21.07 2.79 1.21
C ASP A 28 -19.98 1.72 1.05
N SER A 29 -19.85 1.17 -0.15
CA SER A 29 -18.81 0.20 -0.49
C SER A 29 -17.74 0.82 -1.38
N VAL A 30 -16.48 0.68 -0.99
CA VAL A 30 -15.31 1.19 -1.73
C VAL A 30 -14.19 0.15 -1.76
N PRO A 31 -13.23 0.21 -2.70
CA PRO A 31 -12.08 -0.69 -2.68
C PRO A 31 -11.36 -0.65 -1.33
N ALA A 32 -10.87 -1.80 -0.87
CA ALA A 32 -10.20 -1.95 0.43
C ALA A 32 -8.79 -1.34 0.46
N LEU A 33 -8.68 -0.05 0.16
CA LEU A 33 -7.45 0.72 0.11
C LEU A 33 -7.61 2.04 0.88
N TRP A 34 -6.78 2.26 1.90
CA TRP A 34 -6.84 3.46 2.74
C TRP A 34 -5.47 4.09 3.01
N LEU A 35 -5.47 5.41 3.24
CA LEU A 35 -4.32 6.13 3.78
C LEU A 35 -4.46 6.26 5.30
N GLY A 36 -3.56 5.64 6.06
CA GLY A 36 -3.66 5.52 7.51
C GLY A 36 -4.66 4.43 7.88
N ASP A 37 -5.48 4.71 8.90
CA ASP A 37 -6.50 3.79 9.37
C ASP A 37 -7.86 4.13 8.76
N PRO A 38 -8.67 3.12 8.35
CA PRO A 38 -10.03 3.34 7.91
C PRO A 38 -10.89 3.89 9.07
N PRO A 39 -12.01 4.59 8.78
CA PRO A 39 -12.91 5.11 9.80
C PRO A 39 -13.40 4.02 10.75
N GLU A 40 -13.59 4.36 12.03
CA GLU A 40 -14.15 3.43 13.01
C GLU A 40 -15.51 2.89 12.57
N GLY A 41 -15.71 1.58 12.73
CA GLY A 41 -16.91 0.88 12.26
C GLY A 41 -16.85 0.41 10.81
N THR A 42 -15.77 0.69 10.07
CA THR A 42 -15.54 0.12 8.74
C THR A 42 -15.30 -1.38 8.86
N THR A 43 -15.97 -2.17 8.03
CA THR A 43 -15.70 -3.62 7.88
C THR A 43 -15.02 -3.90 6.56
N VAL A 44 -14.20 -4.94 6.51
CA VAL A 44 -13.42 -5.31 5.32
C VAL A 44 -13.63 -6.77 4.94
N SER A 45 -13.62 -7.04 3.64
CA SER A 45 -13.59 -8.39 3.08
C SER A 45 -12.60 -8.45 1.92
N GLY A 46 -11.84 -9.54 1.76
CA GLY A 46 -10.84 -9.69 0.69
C GLY A 46 -9.47 -9.11 1.07
N LEU A 47 -8.68 -8.75 0.06
CA LEU A 47 -7.37 -8.14 0.23
C LEU A 47 -7.51 -6.66 0.64
N GLU A 48 -6.93 -6.30 1.77
CA GLU A 48 -6.87 -4.94 2.27
C GLU A 48 -5.47 -4.35 2.06
N CYS A 49 -5.39 -3.08 1.69
CA CYS A 49 -4.15 -2.33 1.57
C CYS A 49 -4.22 -1.05 2.39
N LEU A 50 -3.27 -0.89 3.31
CA LEU A 50 -3.15 0.27 4.19
C LEU A 50 -1.81 0.93 3.92
N ILE A 51 -1.84 2.20 3.54
CA ILE A 51 -0.64 2.99 3.25
C ILE A 51 -0.46 4.01 4.36
N SER A 52 0.72 4.05 4.99
CA SER A 52 1.00 5.10 5.97
C SER A 52 1.05 6.46 5.28
N PRO A 53 0.35 7.50 5.78
CA PRO A 53 0.40 8.84 5.20
C PRO A 53 1.76 9.52 5.44
N ASN A 54 2.54 8.99 6.39
CA ASN A 54 3.82 9.53 6.81
C ASN A 54 4.97 8.69 6.22
N PRO A 55 5.63 9.16 5.16
CA PRO A 55 6.76 8.45 4.60
C PRO A 55 7.95 8.47 5.57
N ARG A 56 8.73 7.39 5.52
CA ARG A 56 10.07 7.34 6.10
C ARG A 56 11.02 8.08 5.17
N ARG A 57 11.87 8.90 5.77
CA ARG A 57 13.04 9.49 5.09
C ARG A 57 14.24 8.73 5.61
N ASP A 58 15.05 8.20 4.72
CA ASP A 58 16.33 7.65 5.14
C ASP A 58 17.23 8.80 5.57
N THR A 59 17.49 8.88 6.87
CA THR A 59 18.43 9.84 7.43
C THR A 59 19.75 9.13 7.64
N VAL A 60 20.44 8.78 6.54
CA VAL A 60 21.89 8.67 6.64
C VAL A 60 22.39 10.10 6.86
N GLU A 61 22.67 10.44 8.12
CA GLU A 61 23.02 11.79 8.60
C GLU A 61 24.16 12.47 7.81
N ALA A 62 24.94 11.74 7.02
CA ALA A 62 26.09 12.25 6.27
C ALA A 62 25.74 12.97 4.96
N PHE A 63 24.59 12.71 4.33
CA PHE A 63 24.24 13.31 3.04
C PHE A 63 22.74 13.55 2.94
N GLN A 64 22.26 14.65 3.53
CA GLN A 64 20.91 15.18 3.28
C GLN A 64 20.81 15.64 1.82
N TYR A 65 20.67 14.68 0.90
CA TYR A 65 20.40 14.99 -0.50
C TYR A 65 18.93 15.40 -0.60
N LEU A 66 18.70 16.67 -0.95
CA LEU A 66 17.42 17.21 -1.39
C LEU A 66 17.02 16.46 -2.67
N GLY A 67 16.37 15.30 -2.53
CA GLY A 67 16.00 14.43 -3.66
C GLY A 67 15.94 12.93 -3.34
N ALA A 68 16.24 12.50 -2.10
CA ALA A 68 16.05 11.09 -1.74
C ALA A 68 14.56 10.70 -1.83
N PRO A 69 14.22 9.58 -2.49
CA PRO A 69 12.84 9.13 -2.63
C PRO A 69 12.24 8.84 -1.26
N LEU A 70 10.95 9.13 -1.11
CA LEU A 70 10.21 8.88 0.12
C LEU A 70 9.78 7.42 0.17
N ALA A 71 10.05 6.73 1.28
CA ALA A 71 9.63 5.35 1.47
C ALA A 71 8.30 5.34 2.22
N TYR A 72 7.24 4.82 1.61
CA TYR A 72 5.90 4.74 2.20
C TYR A 72 5.62 3.34 2.70
N PRO A 73 5.49 3.13 4.03
CA PRO A 73 5.10 1.85 4.58
C PRO A 73 3.70 1.45 4.09
N ILE A 74 3.59 0.20 3.65
CA ILE A 74 2.37 -0.45 3.22
C ILE A 74 2.18 -1.73 4.03
N ARG A 75 0.93 -1.98 4.43
CA ARG A 75 0.48 -3.25 4.99
C ARG A 75 -0.61 -3.82 4.09
N LEU A 76 -0.39 -5.04 3.63
CA LEU A 76 -1.38 -5.85 2.91
C LEU A 76 -1.94 -6.90 3.87
N VAL A 77 -3.26 -7.04 3.94
CA VAL A 77 -3.94 -7.97 4.86
C VAL A 77 -4.91 -8.85 4.08
N ASN A 78 -4.84 -10.17 4.28
CA ASN A 78 -5.70 -11.13 3.62
C ASN A 78 -6.91 -11.49 4.51
N ASN A 79 -7.97 -10.68 4.43
CA ASN A 79 -9.18 -10.89 5.25
C ASN A 79 -10.12 -11.98 4.72
N ALA A 80 -9.84 -12.56 3.55
CA ALA A 80 -10.62 -13.65 2.96
C ALA A 80 -9.95 -15.03 3.09
N ALA A 81 -8.74 -15.11 3.64
CA ALA A 81 -7.92 -16.31 3.69
C ALA A 81 -7.74 -16.97 2.29
N GLU A 82 -7.65 -16.13 1.26
CA GLU A 82 -7.41 -16.59 -0.11
C GLU A 82 -5.95 -17.03 -0.27
N ALA A 83 -5.73 -18.19 -0.87
CA ALA A 83 -4.38 -18.66 -1.15
C ALA A 83 -3.64 -17.66 -2.05
N ASP A 84 -2.36 -17.44 -1.78
CA ASP A 84 -1.42 -16.64 -2.58
C ASP A 84 -1.80 -15.16 -2.76
N ALA A 85 -2.86 -14.65 -2.13
CA ALA A 85 -3.34 -13.28 -2.32
C ALA A 85 -2.26 -12.23 -1.99
N LEU A 86 -1.50 -12.45 -0.92
CA LEU A 86 -0.40 -11.56 -0.53
C LEU A 86 0.77 -11.62 -1.51
N ASP A 87 1.15 -12.81 -1.97
CA ASP A 87 2.24 -12.99 -2.93
C ASP A 87 1.91 -12.36 -4.28
N ILE A 88 0.68 -12.54 -4.76
CA ILE A 88 0.19 -11.89 -5.98
C ILE A 88 0.26 -10.37 -5.83
N ALA A 89 -0.26 -9.81 -4.73
CA ALA A 89 -0.27 -8.38 -4.49
C ALA A 89 1.15 -7.80 -4.39
N VAL A 90 2.07 -8.48 -3.69
CA VAL A 90 3.49 -8.08 -3.60
C VAL A 90 4.14 -8.10 -4.98
N ASN A 91 3.91 -9.14 -5.79
CA ASN A 91 4.47 -9.24 -7.14
C ASN A 91 3.94 -8.14 -8.06
N VAL A 92 2.65 -7.79 -7.97
CA VAL A 92 2.06 -6.67 -8.72
C VAL A 92 2.70 -5.35 -8.28
N LEU A 93 2.87 -5.11 -6.98
CA LEU A 93 3.56 -3.92 -6.50
C LEU A 93 5.02 -3.89 -6.97
N ALA A 94 5.73 -5.02 -6.96
CA ALA A 94 7.12 -5.10 -7.41
C ALA A 94 7.25 -4.75 -8.90
N ALA A 95 6.29 -5.15 -9.73
CA ALA A 95 6.30 -4.82 -11.16
C ALA A 95 6.26 -3.29 -11.44
N HIS A 96 5.79 -2.48 -10.49
CA HIS A 96 5.59 -1.04 -10.68
C HIS A 96 6.45 -0.16 -9.77
N PHE A 97 6.89 -0.67 -8.62
CA PHE A 97 7.56 0.11 -7.57
C PHE A 97 8.92 -0.48 -7.17
N TRP A 98 9.44 -1.47 -7.91
CA TRP A 98 10.76 -2.01 -7.60
C TRP A 98 11.88 -1.00 -7.88
N PRO A 99 12.89 -0.88 -6.99
CA PRO A 99 13.07 -1.65 -5.76
C PRO A 99 12.21 -1.17 -4.59
N PHE A 100 11.80 -2.11 -3.73
CA PHE A 100 11.27 -1.75 -2.41
C PHE A 100 12.38 -1.22 -1.52
N TRP A 101 11.99 -0.42 -0.52
CA TRP A 101 12.93 0.07 0.49
C TRP A 101 13.39 -1.03 1.44
N ASP A 102 12.47 -1.91 1.80
CA ASP A 102 12.68 -3.06 2.67
C ASP A 102 12.06 -4.31 2.04
N ASP A 103 12.63 -5.48 2.37
CA ASP A 103 12.11 -6.76 1.92
C ASP A 103 10.72 -6.99 2.53
N PRO A 104 9.75 -7.52 1.75
CA PRO A 104 8.43 -7.84 2.28
C PRO A 104 8.52 -8.83 3.45
N VAL A 105 7.92 -8.46 4.59
CA VAL A 105 7.88 -9.28 5.79
C VAL A 105 6.49 -9.91 5.94
N LEU A 106 6.42 -11.22 5.74
CA LEU A 106 5.20 -12.00 5.91
C LEU A 106 4.96 -12.33 7.39
N LEU A 107 3.76 -12.01 7.87
CA LEU A 107 3.25 -12.38 9.18
C LEU A 107 2.12 -13.40 8.98
N GLN A 108 2.38 -14.62 9.42
CA GLN A 108 1.44 -15.74 9.32
C GLN A 108 0.16 -15.46 10.12
N ALA A 109 -0.96 -15.98 9.61
CA ALA A 109 -2.24 -15.89 10.31
C ALA A 109 -2.18 -16.54 11.70
N THR A 110 -2.93 -15.97 12.63
CA THR A 110 -3.19 -16.52 13.97
C THR A 110 -4.70 -16.72 14.15
N ALA A 111 -5.13 -17.19 15.32
CA ALA A 111 -6.55 -17.35 15.62
C ALA A 111 -7.33 -16.01 15.54
N ASP A 112 -6.65 -14.90 15.83
CA ASP A 112 -7.28 -13.58 15.99
C ASP A 112 -6.84 -12.57 14.92
N ILE A 113 -5.80 -12.88 14.14
CA ILE A 113 -5.18 -11.95 13.19
C ILE A 113 -5.02 -12.66 11.84
N PRO A 114 -5.57 -12.11 10.74
CA PRO A 114 -5.37 -12.66 9.40
C PRO A 114 -3.90 -12.61 8.98
N GLU A 115 -3.57 -13.35 7.92
CA GLU A 115 -2.27 -13.26 7.29
C GLU A 115 -2.05 -11.86 6.71
N GLN A 116 -0.84 -11.33 6.86
CA GLN A 116 -0.51 -9.99 6.38
C GLN A 116 0.96 -9.88 5.99
N THR A 117 1.29 -8.96 5.11
CA THR A 117 2.67 -8.63 4.77
C THR A 117 2.90 -7.11 4.84
N THR A 118 4.10 -6.72 5.26
CA THR A 118 4.52 -5.32 5.33
C THR A 118 5.73 -5.08 4.45
N LEU A 119 5.74 -3.98 3.72
CA LEU A 119 6.84 -3.51 2.89
C LEU A 119 6.82 -1.97 2.83
N SER A 120 7.87 -1.33 2.33
CA SER A 120 7.80 0.10 2.01
C SER A 120 8.11 0.39 0.53
N LEU A 121 7.23 1.15 -0.11
CA LEU A 121 7.40 1.56 -1.51
C LEU A 121 8.20 2.85 -1.61
N LEU A 122 9.22 2.85 -2.46
CA LEU A 122 9.87 4.08 -2.87
C LEU A 122 8.97 4.85 -3.84
N TYR A 123 8.69 6.11 -3.54
CA TYR A 123 7.89 6.95 -4.41
C TYR A 123 8.40 8.39 -4.46
N ASP A 124 8.68 8.83 -5.68
CA ASP A 124 8.95 10.21 -6.04
C ASP A 124 7.92 10.65 -7.09
N PRO A 125 7.02 11.59 -6.78
CA PRO A 125 5.98 12.02 -7.71
C PRO A 125 6.56 12.74 -8.94
N THR A 126 7.81 13.22 -8.89
CA THR A 126 8.46 13.88 -10.04
C THR A 126 8.95 12.90 -11.10
N GLN A 127 9.10 11.62 -10.74
CA GLN A 127 9.48 10.55 -11.69
C GLN A 127 8.31 10.09 -12.55
N PHE A 128 7.08 10.50 -12.20
CA PHE A 128 5.85 10.12 -12.91
C PHE A 128 5.18 11.38 -13.44
N SER A 129 5.65 11.87 -14.59
CA SER A 129 5.00 12.99 -15.29
C SER A 129 3.69 12.50 -15.92
N PRO A 130 2.58 13.28 -15.91
CA PRO A 130 1.31 12.89 -16.52
C PRO A 130 1.33 12.69 -18.05
N GLU A 131 2.48 12.88 -18.70
CA GLU A 131 2.66 12.68 -20.15
C GLU A 131 2.82 11.23 -20.59
N GLU A 132 2.89 10.26 -19.66
CA GLU A 132 2.95 8.83 -20.00
C GLU A 132 1.58 8.14 -19.84
N THR A 133 0.64 8.49 -20.71
CA THR A 133 -0.53 7.64 -21.02
C THR A 133 -0.60 7.48 -22.54
N PRO A 134 -0.53 6.25 -23.11
CA PRO A 134 -0.73 6.04 -24.55
C PRO A 134 -2.16 6.33 -25.01
#